data_AF-H3C6X9-F1
#
_entry.id   AF-H3C6X9-F1
#
_cell.length_a   1.000
_cell.length_b   1.000
_cell.length_c   1.000
_cell.angle_alpha   90.00
_cell.angle_beta   90.00
_cell.angle_gamma   90.00
#
_symmetry.space_group_name_H-M   'P 1'
#
loop_
_entity.id
_entity.type
_entity.pdbx_description
1 polymer ?
#
loop_
_entity_poly.entity_id
_entity_poly.type
_entity_poly.pdbx_seq_one_letter_code
_entity_poly.pdbx_strand_id
1 'polypeptide(L)'
;IFIMDLVYRLGLLSLDSVTQYVRSVSTPVWVGTGLVAAATTYLLTARPKALPPICDLDMQSIEIPGGELARRSALQNGDAYTKCYYDDARTMYESFLRGLRVSNDGPCLGSRKPKQPYEWLSYSEVKERAENLGSAFLHRGHSKTKDPHIGIFSQNRAEWTISELACYTYSLVSVPLYDTLGTEAIIYIVEKASISTIVCDLSSKVDLLLSCLEDKKHAVKTVVLMEKPSVELVSRAKRSGIDVISVEEMEALGKANRQPPVPPKPEDMAVICFTSGTTG
;
A
#
# COMPACT_ATOMS: atom_id res chain seq x y z
N ILE A 1 39.45 -26.61 -0.81
CA ILE A 1 39.94 -28.00 -0.59
C ILE A 1 38.92 -29.02 -1.14
N PHE A 2 37.62 -28.91 -0.86
CA PHE A 2 36.61 -29.85 -1.38
C PHE A 2 36.35 -29.83 -2.90
N ILE A 3 36.53 -28.69 -3.58
CA ILE A 3 36.35 -28.60 -5.05
C ILE A 3 37.50 -29.28 -5.81
N MET A 4 38.70 -29.29 -5.23
CA MET A 4 39.88 -29.95 -5.83
C MET A 4 39.81 -31.47 -5.73
N ASP A 5 39.19 -32.03 -4.67
CA ASP A 5 39.03 -33.49 -4.50
C ASP A 5 37.97 -34.07 -5.46
N LEU A 6 36.93 -33.29 -5.77
CA LEU A 6 35.87 -33.69 -6.71
C LEU A 6 36.38 -33.78 -8.16
N VAL A 7 37.26 -32.87 -8.55
CA VAL A 7 37.90 -32.86 -9.88
C VAL A 7 38.85 -34.04 -10.06
N TYR A 8 39.56 -34.44 -8.99
CA TYR A 8 40.50 -35.57 -9.02
C TYR A 8 39.79 -36.93 -9.10
N ARG A 9 38.64 -37.11 -8.43
CA ARG A 9 37.88 -38.37 -8.44
C ARG A 9 37.09 -38.64 -9.72
N LEU A 10 36.81 -37.62 -10.53
CA LEU A 10 36.01 -37.75 -11.75
C LEU A 10 36.83 -38.02 -13.03
N GLY A 11 38.17 -38.08 -12.96
CA GLY A 11 39.01 -38.38 -14.13
C GLY A 11 38.84 -37.40 -15.31
N LEU A 12 38.41 -36.17 -15.02
CA LEU A 12 38.09 -35.17 -16.04
C LEU A 12 39.26 -34.17 -16.17
N LEU A 13 39.98 -34.29 -17.29
CA LEU A 13 40.95 -33.33 -17.86
C LEU A 13 42.26 -33.15 -17.07
N SER A 14 43.40 -33.48 -17.71
CA SER A 14 44.73 -33.17 -17.19
C SER A 14 44.97 -31.66 -17.14
N LEU A 15 45.77 -31.17 -16.18
CA LEU A 15 46.10 -29.74 -16.06
C LEU A 15 46.67 -29.16 -17.36
N ASP A 16 47.42 -29.95 -18.12
CA ASP A 16 47.96 -29.56 -19.43
C ASP A 16 46.86 -29.34 -20.48
N SER A 17 45.83 -30.18 -20.49
CA SER A 17 44.70 -30.04 -21.42
C SER A 17 43.85 -28.79 -21.14
N VAL A 18 43.67 -28.44 -19.87
CA VAL A 18 43.00 -27.19 -19.47
C VAL A 18 43.83 -25.97 -19.88
N THR A 19 45.15 -26.05 -19.70
CA THR A 19 46.07 -24.95 -20.04
C THR A 19 46.14 -24.71 -21.55
N GLN A 20 46.16 -25.78 -22.36
CA GLN A 20 46.11 -25.66 -23.82
C GLN A 20 44.78 -25.11 -24.31
N TYR A 21 43.67 -25.56 -23.73
CA TYR A 21 42.34 -25.05 -24.06
C TYR A 21 42.23 -23.55 -23.76
N VAL A 22 42.66 -23.10 -22.58
CA VAL A 22 42.63 -21.67 -22.21
C VAL A 22 43.43 -20.79 -23.19
N ARG A 23 44.58 -21.31 -23.68
CA ARG A 23 45.43 -20.61 -24.66
C ARG A 23 44.86 -20.61 -26.09
N SER A 24 44.03 -21.60 -26.44
CA SER A 24 43.39 -21.71 -27.76
C SER A 24 42.20 -20.77 -27.95
N VAL A 25 41.65 -20.24 -26.86
CA VAL A 25 40.50 -19.33 -26.89
C VAL A 25 40.97 -17.91 -27.18
N SER A 26 40.34 -17.27 -28.17
CA SER A 26 40.73 -15.92 -28.60
C SER A 26 40.36 -14.86 -27.57
N THR A 27 41.13 -13.78 -27.52
CA THR A 27 40.90 -12.63 -26.61
C THR A 27 39.47 -12.07 -26.66
N PRO A 28 38.82 -11.92 -27.83
CA PRO A 28 37.42 -11.47 -27.90
C PRO A 28 36.43 -12.40 -27.20
N VAL A 29 36.68 -13.72 -27.23
CA VAL A 29 35.83 -14.70 -26.53
C VAL A 29 35.97 -14.54 -25.02
N TRP A 30 37.20 -14.36 -24.51
CA TRP A 30 37.43 -14.10 -23.09
C TRP A 30 36.77 -12.81 -22.59
N VAL A 31 36.86 -11.73 -23.36
CA VAL A 31 36.19 -10.46 -23.05
C VAL A 31 34.67 -10.63 -23.06
N GLY A 32 34.13 -11.34 -24.05
CA GLY A 32 32.69 -11.64 -24.15
C GLY A 32 32.18 -12.45 -22.95
N THR A 33 32.89 -13.52 -22.56
CA THR A 33 32.53 -14.32 -21.39
C THR A 33 32.61 -13.51 -20.09
N GLY A 34 33.63 -12.66 -19.94
CA GLY A 34 33.78 -11.76 -18.78
C GLY A 34 32.63 -10.76 -18.67
N LEU A 35 32.21 -10.16 -19.78
CA LEU A 35 31.06 -9.23 -19.82
C LEU A 35 29.75 -9.93 -19.47
N VAL A 36 29.49 -11.13 -20.02
CA VAL A 36 28.28 -11.89 -19.71
C VAL A 36 28.27 -12.32 -18.24
N ALA A 37 29.40 -12.77 -17.70
CA ALA A 37 29.52 -13.13 -16.28
C ALA A 37 29.26 -11.91 -15.39
N ALA A 38 29.88 -10.76 -15.67
CA ALA A 38 29.66 -9.53 -14.91
C ALA A 38 28.21 -9.05 -14.98
N ALA A 39 27.60 -9.06 -16.16
CA ALA A 39 26.20 -8.68 -16.35
C ALA A 39 25.25 -9.64 -15.62
N THR A 40 25.52 -10.95 -15.68
CA THR A 40 24.72 -11.97 -14.99
C THR A 40 24.86 -11.84 -13.47
N THR A 41 26.08 -11.66 -12.96
CA THR A 41 26.31 -11.41 -11.54
C THR A 41 25.59 -10.13 -11.10
N TYR A 42 25.72 -9.03 -11.84
CA TYR A 42 25.02 -7.79 -11.55
C TYR A 42 23.50 -8.00 -11.50
N LEU A 43 22.92 -8.68 -12.50
CA LEU A 43 21.49 -8.99 -12.54
C LEU A 43 21.05 -9.88 -11.36
N LEU A 44 21.87 -10.85 -10.97
CA LEU A 44 21.57 -11.73 -9.84
C LEU A 44 21.69 -11.01 -8.49
N THR A 45 22.66 -10.09 -8.35
CA THR A 45 22.86 -9.31 -7.12
C THR A 45 21.90 -8.13 -6.99
N ALA A 46 21.47 -7.55 -8.11
CA ALA A 46 20.52 -6.45 -8.16
C ALA A 46 19.06 -6.91 -8.07
N ARG A 47 18.80 -8.23 -8.21
CA ARG A 47 17.46 -8.79 -7.99
C ARG A 47 17.08 -8.64 -6.50
N PRO A 48 15.88 -8.11 -6.20
CA PRO A 48 15.36 -8.12 -4.84
C PRO A 48 15.35 -9.56 -4.32
N LYS A 49 15.98 -9.80 -3.17
CA LYS A 49 15.89 -11.10 -2.51
C LYS A 49 14.49 -11.24 -1.95
N ALA A 50 13.81 -12.33 -2.28
CA ALA A 50 12.56 -12.68 -1.61
C ALA A 50 12.82 -12.78 -0.11
N LEU A 51 11.94 -12.18 0.70
CA LEU A 51 12.01 -12.36 2.14
C LEU A 51 11.77 -13.84 2.45
N PRO A 52 12.57 -14.46 3.32
CA PRO A 52 12.31 -15.83 3.73
C PRO A 52 10.93 -15.90 4.39
N PRO A 53 10.15 -16.96 4.13
CA PRO A 53 8.83 -17.10 4.75
C PRO A 53 8.99 -17.23 6.27
N ILE A 54 8.09 -16.59 7.01
CA ILE A 54 8.15 -16.52 8.48
C ILE A 54 7.76 -17.86 9.11
N CYS A 55 7.00 -18.69 8.38
CA CYS A 55 6.69 -20.07 8.75
C CYS A 55 6.88 -21.00 7.53
N ASP A 56 6.91 -22.30 7.81
CA ASP A 56 6.86 -23.31 6.77
C ASP A 56 5.59 -23.16 5.93
N LEU A 57 5.75 -23.01 4.61
CA LEU A 57 4.65 -22.81 3.68
C LEU A 57 3.74 -24.04 3.58
N ASP A 58 4.28 -25.23 3.86
CA ASP A 58 3.52 -26.48 3.90
C ASP A 58 2.83 -26.70 5.26
N MET A 59 3.13 -25.86 6.27
CA MET A 59 2.59 -25.97 7.64
C MET A 59 2.28 -24.60 8.26
N GLN A 60 1.34 -23.87 7.66
CA GLN A 60 0.98 -22.51 8.12
C GLN A 60 0.01 -22.48 9.31
N SER A 61 -0.53 -23.64 9.71
CA SER A 61 -1.45 -23.76 10.83
C SER A 61 -1.29 -25.08 11.58
N ILE A 62 -1.59 -25.07 12.87
CA ILE A 62 -1.48 -26.21 13.79
C ILE A 62 -2.87 -26.48 14.38
N GLU A 63 -3.26 -27.75 14.48
CA GLU A 63 -4.54 -28.11 15.10
C GLU A 63 -4.53 -27.83 16.61
N ILE A 64 -5.65 -27.30 17.11
CA ILE A 64 -5.83 -27.01 18.53
C ILE A 64 -6.24 -28.33 19.22
N PRO A 65 -5.50 -28.79 20.24
CA PRO A 65 -5.85 -30.02 20.96
C PRO A 65 -7.29 -29.98 21.49
N GLY A 66 -8.11 -30.97 21.10
CA GLY A 66 -9.51 -31.07 21.52
C GLY A 66 -10.48 -30.12 20.81
N GLY A 67 -10.02 -29.35 19.81
CA GLY A 67 -10.79 -28.29 19.16
C GLY A 67 -11.69 -28.71 17.97
N GLU A 68 -12.02 -29.99 17.80
CA GLU A 68 -12.86 -30.49 16.69
C GLU A 68 -12.51 -29.85 15.31
N LEU A 69 -11.26 -30.02 14.85
CA LEU A 69 -10.71 -29.41 13.62
C LEU A 69 -10.40 -27.91 13.67
N ALA A 70 -10.52 -27.25 14.83
CA ALA A 70 -10.04 -25.88 14.99
C ALA A 70 -8.51 -25.82 14.85
N ARG A 71 -8.03 -24.81 14.12
CA ARG A 71 -6.59 -24.60 13.87
C ARG A 71 -6.17 -23.20 14.31
N ARG A 72 -4.94 -23.09 14.79
CA ARG A 72 -4.27 -21.83 15.13
C ARG A 72 -3.07 -21.58 14.21
N SER A 73 -2.59 -20.34 14.16
CA SER A 73 -1.40 -19.99 13.37
C SER A 73 -0.17 -20.77 13.85
N ALA A 74 0.66 -21.24 12.91
CA ALA A 74 1.96 -21.84 13.24
C ALA A 74 2.94 -20.84 13.87
N LEU A 75 2.64 -19.53 13.80
CA LEU A 75 3.44 -18.46 14.40
C LEU A 75 3.10 -18.21 15.88
N GLN A 76 2.05 -18.85 16.40
CA GLN A 76 1.63 -18.64 17.79
C GLN A 76 2.52 -19.45 18.75
N ASN A 77 3.24 -18.74 19.62
CA ASN A 77 4.04 -19.36 20.68
C ASN A 77 3.22 -19.44 21.98
N GLY A 78 2.79 -20.65 22.33
CA GLY A 78 1.98 -20.91 23.54
C GLY A 78 0.49 -20.58 23.35
N ASP A 79 -0.22 -20.39 24.46
CA ASP A 79 -1.68 -20.23 24.46
C ASP A 79 -2.15 -18.77 24.48
N ALA A 80 -1.22 -17.81 24.57
CA ALA A 80 -1.54 -16.39 24.50
C ALA A 80 -1.79 -15.95 23.06
N TYR A 81 -2.73 -15.02 22.86
CA TYR A 81 -2.98 -14.41 21.55
C TYR A 81 -1.80 -13.53 21.11
N THR A 82 -1.35 -13.69 19.88
CA THR A 82 -0.36 -12.80 19.25
C THR A 82 -0.98 -11.43 19.03
N LYS A 83 -0.46 -10.41 19.73
CA LYS A 83 -0.94 -9.02 19.61
C LYS A 83 -0.24 -8.23 18.50
N CYS A 84 1.04 -8.49 18.29
CA CYS A 84 1.85 -7.86 17.25
C CYS A 84 2.98 -8.82 16.82
N TYR A 85 3.41 -8.72 15.57
CA TYR A 85 4.57 -9.46 15.06
C TYR A 85 5.90 -8.77 15.37
N TYR A 86 5.88 -7.43 15.42
CA TYR A 86 7.05 -6.62 15.72
C TYR A 86 6.69 -5.63 16.83
N ASP A 87 7.52 -5.56 17.86
CA ASP A 87 7.28 -4.66 18.99
C ASP A 87 7.29 -3.18 18.60
N ASP A 88 8.00 -2.85 17.52
CA ASP A 88 8.14 -1.51 16.96
C ASP A 88 7.10 -1.17 15.86
N ALA A 89 6.09 -2.01 15.68
CA ALA A 89 4.98 -1.80 14.75
C ALA A 89 3.65 -2.31 15.33
N ARG A 90 3.01 -1.48 16.13
CA ARG A 90 1.74 -1.78 16.82
C ARG A 90 0.55 -1.03 16.23
N THR A 91 0.80 -0.05 15.36
CA THR A 91 -0.22 0.65 14.57
C THR A 91 0.07 0.57 13.08
N MET A 92 -0.92 0.90 12.24
CA MET A 92 -0.73 0.98 10.79
C MET A 92 0.29 2.05 10.41
N TYR A 93 0.35 3.17 11.15
CA TYR A 93 1.36 4.21 10.98
C TYR A 93 2.78 3.69 11.26
N GLU A 94 2.97 3.03 12.40
CA GLU A 94 4.28 2.45 12.77
C GLU A 94 4.68 1.32 11.80
N SER A 95 3.73 0.52 11.33
CA SER A 95 3.95 -0.51 10.31
C SER A 95 4.49 0.08 9.02
N PHE A 96 3.94 1.21 8.57
CA PHE A 96 4.44 1.94 7.39
C PHE A 96 5.84 2.51 7.63
N LEU A 97 6.09 3.15 8.78
CA LEU A 97 7.43 3.67 9.12
C LEU A 97 8.48 2.57 9.28
N ARG A 98 8.08 1.40 9.77
CA ARG A 98 8.92 0.20 9.77
C ARG A 98 9.28 -0.19 8.35
N GLY A 99 8.31 -0.25 7.43
CA GLY A 99 8.52 -0.48 6.00
C GLY A 99 9.56 0.46 5.39
N LEU A 100 9.45 1.77 5.66
CA LEU A 100 10.42 2.79 5.25
C LEU A 100 11.84 2.47 5.75
N ARG A 101 11.98 2.14 7.05
CA ARG A 101 13.28 1.83 7.67
C ARG A 101 13.90 0.55 7.13
N VAL A 102 13.13 -0.55 7.08
CA VAL A 102 13.68 -1.87 6.71
C VAL A 102 13.94 -2.00 5.21
N SER A 103 13.21 -1.24 4.38
CA SER A 103 13.46 -1.17 2.93
C SER A 103 14.59 -0.22 2.56
N ASN A 104 15.09 0.59 3.49
CA ASN A 104 16.02 1.69 3.24
C ASN A 104 15.49 2.63 2.14
N ASP A 105 14.26 3.14 2.34
CA ASP A 105 13.54 3.99 1.39
C ASP A 105 13.35 3.36 -0.01
N GLY A 106 13.11 2.05 -0.05
CA GLY A 106 12.92 1.32 -1.29
C GLY A 106 11.58 1.61 -1.99
N PRO A 107 11.28 0.90 -3.10
CA PRO A 107 9.97 0.95 -3.75
C PRO A 107 8.82 0.60 -2.78
N CYS A 108 7.77 1.43 -2.77
CA CYS A 108 6.61 1.30 -1.88
C CYS A 108 5.31 1.02 -2.67
N LEU A 109 4.88 1.96 -3.50
CA LEU A 109 3.64 1.84 -4.28
C LEU A 109 3.95 1.88 -5.78
N GLY A 110 3.57 0.83 -6.49
CA GLY A 110 3.82 0.67 -7.92
C GLY A 110 2.54 0.81 -8.75
N SER A 111 2.61 1.56 -9.84
CA SER A 111 1.55 1.64 -10.85
C SER A 111 2.12 1.38 -12.25
N ARG A 112 1.28 0.93 -13.18
CA ARG A 112 1.70 0.75 -14.57
C ARG A 112 0.55 0.94 -15.54
N LYS A 113 0.87 1.45 -16.73
CA LYS A 113 -0.02 1.35 -17.88
C LYS A 113 0.02 -0.09 -18.43
N PRO A 114 -1.03 -0.56 -19.12
CA PRO A 114 -1.02 -1.86 -19.77
C PRO A 114 0.23 -2.05 -20.63
N LYS A 115 0.92 -3.18 -20.44
CA LYS A 115 2.15 -3.56 -21.15
C LYS A 115 3.36 -2.63 -20.93
N GLN A 116 3.33 -1.77 -19.91
CA GLN A 116 4.50 -0.96 -19.50
C GLN A 116 5.11 -1.48 -18.19
N PRO A 117 6.39 -1.18 -17.91
CA PRO A 117 6.99 -1.43 -16.60
C PRO A 117 6.24 -0.71 -15.47
N TYR A 118 6.47 -1.16 -14.23
CA TYR A 118 5.98 -0.44 -13.06
C TYR A 118 6.80 0.83 -12.82
N GLU A 119 6.10 1.93 -12.59
CA GLU A 119 6.61 3.16 -12.00
C GLU A 119 6.34 3.08 -10.50
N TRP A 120 7.37 3.33 -9.69
CA TRP A 120 7.31 3.15 -8.24
C TRP A 120 7.49 4.48 -7.53
N LEU A 121 6.68 4.69 -6.51
CA LEU A 121 6.93 5.69 -5.47
C LEU A 121 7.80 5.07 -4.37
N SER A 122 8.80 5.79 -3.87
CA SER A 122 9.54 5.41 -2.67
C SER A 122 8.69 5.56 -1.41
N TYR A 123 9.11 4.94 -0.31
CA TYR A 123 8.43 5.13 0.97
C TYR A 123 8.41 6.60 1.43
N SER A 124 9.48 7.36 1.17
CA SER A 124 9.55 8.78 1.53
C SER A 124 8.62 9.64 0.68
N GLU A 125 8.47 9.33 -0.61
CA GLU A 125 7.49 10.00 -1.47
C GLU A 125 6.06 9.73 -0.99
N VAL A 126 5.74 8.46 -0.68
CA VAL A 126 4.43 8.08 -0.12
C VAL A 126 4.18 8.76 1.23
N LYS A 127 5.20 8.81 2.10
CA LYS A 127 5.13 9.51 3.39
C LYS A 127 4.87 11.00 3.22
N GLU A 128 5.59 11.68 2.31
CA GLU A 128 5.41 13.12 2.07
C GLU A 128 3.99 13.40 1.59
N ARG A 129 3.49 12.61 0.63
CA ARG A 129 2.12 12.76 0.10
C ARG A 129 1.07 12.49 1.17
N ALA A 130 1.22 11.44 1.97
CA ALA A 130 0.31 11.14 3.08
C ALA A 130 0.30 12.26 4.14
N GLU A 131 1.48 12.80 4.49
CA GLU A 131 1.58 13.92 5.44
C GLU A 131 0.96 15.21 4.88
N ASN A 132 1.15 15.49 3.58
CA ASN A 132 0.52 16.61 2.89
C ASN A 132 -1.00 16.46 2.90
N LEU A 133 -1.53 15.36 2.35
CA LEU A 133 -2.96 15.12 2.26
C LEU A 133 -3.64 15.13 3.64
N GLY A 134 -3.04 14.49 4.64
CA GLY A 134 -3.57 14.46 5.99
C GLY A 134 -3.52 15.83 6.69
N SER A 135 -2.48 16.64 6.46
CA SER A 135 -2.46 18.04 6.93
C SER A 135 -3.61 18.84 6.33
N ALA A 136 -3.97 18.59 5.07
CA ALA A 136 -5.10 19.23 4.42
C ALA A 136 -6.44 18.80 5.05
N PHE A 137 -6.60 17.54 5.42
CA PHE A 137 -7.77 17.09 6.19
C PHE A 137 -7.88 17.82 7.53
N LEU A 138 -6.78 17.96 8.27
CA LEU A 138 -6.77 18.75 9.51
C LEU A 138 -7.15 20.21 9.26
N HIS A 139 -6.62 20.81 8.20
CA HIS A 139 -6.94 22.18 7.79
C HIS A 139 -8.43 22.35 7.43
N ARG A 140 -9.07 21.33 6.84
CA ARG A 140 -10.52 21.28 6.59
C ARG A 140 -11.35 21.01 7.86
N GLY A 141 -10.70 20.84 9.01
CA GLY A 141 -11.34 20.75 10.32
C GLY A 141 -11.54 19.34 10.86
N HIS A 142 -10.97 18.33 10.19
CA HIS A 142 -10.94 16.96 10.70
C HIS A 142 -9.96 16.82 11.86
N SER A 143 -10.26 15.93 12.79
CA SER A 143 -9.36 15.51 13.86
C SER A 143 -9.89 14.22 14.47
N LYS A 144 -9.06 13.55 15.30
CA LYS A 144 -9.48 12.36 16.05
C LYS A 144 -10.80 12.53 16.82
N THR A 145 -11.07 13.72 17.36
CA THR A 145 -12.24 13.99 18.21
C THR A 145 -13.38 14.72 17.50
N LYS A 146 -13.15 15.21 16.29
CA LYS A 146 -14.13 15.98 15.51
C LYS A 146 -14.04 15.57 14.06
N ASP A 147 -15.12 14.96 13.56
CA ASP A 147 -15.23 14.52 12.18
C ASP A 147 -14.06 13.61 11.76
N PRO A 148 -13.82 12.48 12.44
CA PRO A 148 -12.62 11.67 12.21
C PRO A 148 -12.69 10.81 10.93
N HIS A 149 -13.86 10.68 10.31
CA HIS A 149 -14.07 9.71 9.23
C HIS A 149 -13.80 10.32 7.85
N ILE A 150 -12.93 9.67 7.08
CA ILE A 150 -12.65 10.02 5.68
C ILE A 150 -13.14 8.88 4.79
N GLY A 151 -14.11 9.16 3.92
CA GLY A 151 -14.58 8.19 2.93
C GLY A 151 -13.54 8.00 1.82
N ILE A 152 -13.34 6.77 1.36
CA ILE A 152 -12.48 6.48 0.20
C ILE A 152 -13.28 5.66 -0.81
N PHE A 153 -13.76 6.31 -1.87
CA PHE A 153 -14.54 5.71 -2.94
C PHE A 153 -13.68 5.56 -4.20
N SER A 154 -12.84 4.53 -4.21
CA SER A 154 -11.82 4.36 -5.25
C SER A 154 -11.46 2.88 -5.46
N GLN A 155 -11.15 2.52 -6.70
CA GLN A 155 -10.53 1.25 -7.06
C GLN A 155 -9.07 1.21 -6.61
N ASN A 156 -8.47 0.02 -6.61
CA ASN A 156 -7.09 -0.16 -6.18
C ASN A 156 -6.11 0.67 -7.03
N ARG A 157 -5.53 1.71 -6.42
CA ARG A 157 -4.49 2.58 -7.00
C ARG A 157 -3.65 3.21 -5.88
N ALA A 158 -2.50 3.79 -6.22
CA ALA A 158 -1.56 4.31 -5.24
C ALA A 158 -2.18 5.39 -4.32
N GLU A 159 -3.00 6.27 -4.88
CA GLU A 159 -3.66 7.36 -4.17
C GLU A 159 -4.69 6.85 -3.15
N TRP A 160 -5.27 5.66 -3.36
CA TRP A 160 -6.11 4.99 -2.36
C TRP A 160 -5.28 4.73 -1.09
N THR A 161 -4.13 4.09 -1.24
CA THR A 161 -3.25 3.76 -0.10
C THR A 161 -2.66 5.01 0.53
N ILE A 162 -2.33 6.04 -0.26
CA ILE A 162 -1.86 7.33 0.27
C ILE A 162 -2.95 8.00 1.10
N SER A 163 -4.21 7.95 0.66
CA SER A 163 -5.36 8.51 1.41
C SER A 163 -5.58 7.77 2.73
N GLU A 164 -5.42 6.45 2.72
CA GLU A 164 -5.48 5.64 3.92
C GLU A 164 -4.33 5.96 4.90
N LEU A 165 -3.10 6.03 4.39
CA LEU A 165 -1.91 6.41 5.18
C LEU A 165 -2.02 7.84 5.73
N ALA A 166 -2.64 8.76 4.98
CA ALA A 166 -2.94 10.11 5.45
C ALA A 166 -3.86 10.07 6.68
N CYS A 167 -4.84 9.16 6.70
CA CYS A 167 -5.70 8.98 7.86
C CYS A 167 -4.90 8.48 9.08
N TYR A 168 -4.11 7.41 8.89
CA TYR A 168 -3.29 6.84 9.95
C TYR A 168 -2.25 7.82 10.50
N THR A 169 -1.71 8.71 9.67
CA THR A 169 -0.71 9.70 10.08
C THR A 169 -1.26 10.71 11.10
N TYR A 170 -2.57 10.97 11.08
CA TYR A 170 -3.22 11.98 11.92
C TYR A 170 -4.36 11.43 12.78
N SER A 171 -4.35 10.12 13.06
CA SER A 171 -5.38 9.44 13.87
C SER A 171 -6.81 9.66 13.35
N LEU A 172 -6.98 9.78 12.04
CA LEU A 172 -8.27 9.76 11.36
C LEU A 172 -8.60 8.31 10.99
N VAL A 173 -9.88 8.08 10.70
CA VAL A 173 -10.43 6.75 10.41
C VAL A 173 -10.81 6.69 8.93
N SER A 174 -10.23 5.74 8.19
CA SER A 174 -10.64 5.52 6.81
C SER A 174 -11.95 4.72 6.74
N VAL A 175 -12.82 5.08 5.80
CA VAL A 175 -14.09 4.39 5.55
C VAL A 175 -14.16 4.03 4.06
N PRO A 176 -13.75 2.80 3.68
CA PRO A 176 -13.80 2.36 2.29
C PRO A 176 -15.25 2.28 1.76
N LEU A 177 -15.46 2.81 0.56
CA LEU A 177 -16.71 2.71 -0.19
C LEU A 177 -16.43 1.88 -1.45
N TYR A 178 -17.08 0.72 -1.60
CA TYR A 178 -16.82 -0.20 -2.72
C TYR A 178 -17.86 -0.04 -3.82
N ASP A 179 -17.40 -0.10 -5.07
CA ASP A 179 -18.25 -0.05 -6.28
C ASP A 179 -19.32 -1.17 -6.29
N THR A 180 -19.03 -2.31 -5.65
CA THR A 180 -19.87 -3.52 -5.67
C THR A 180 -21.01 -3.52 -4.65
N LEU A 181 -21.03 -2.60 -3.69
CA LEU A 181 -22.08 -2.56 -2.65
C LEU A 181 -23.42 -2.04 -3.17
N GLY A 182 -23.41 -1.40 -4.34
CA GLY A 182 -24.57 -0.69 -4.87
C GLY A 182 -24.77 0.68 -4.21
N THR A 183 -25.54 1.51 -4.90
CA THR A 183 -25.73 2.92 -4.58
C THR A 183 -26.38 3.15 -3.21
N GLU A 184 -27.37 2.33 -2.86
CA GLU A 184 -28.09 2.46 -1.58
C GLU A 184 -27.17 2.22 -0.38
N ALA A 185 -26.31 1.20 -0.47
CA ALA A 185 -25.34 0.91 0.56
C ALA A 185 -24.30 2.02 0.70
N ILE A 186 -23.84 2.62 -0.40
CA ILE A 186 -22.91 3.77 -0.34
C ILE A 186 -23.54 4.94 0.42
N ILE A 187 -24.80 5.28 0.12
CA ILE A 187 -25.53 6.36 0.82
C ILE A 187 -25.67 6.02 2.30
N TYR A 188 -26.09 4.79 2.61
CA TYR A 188 -26.21 4.33 3.98
C TYR A 188 -24.88 4.46 4.75
N ILE A 189 -23.76 4.08 4.14
CA ILE A 189 -22.44 4.19 4.77
C ILE A 189 -22.05 5.64 5.00
N VAL A 190 -22.22 6.50 3.99
CA VAL A 190 -21.91 7.93 4.08
C VAL A 190 -22.69 8.58 5.23
N GLU A 191 -23.96 8.25 5.38
CA GLU A 191 -24.80 8.73 6.49
C GLU A 191 -24.40 8.11 7.83
N LYS A 192 -24.27 6.77 7.89
CA LYS A 192 -24.01 6.02 9.11
C LYS A 192 -22.66 6.36 9.74
N ALA A 193 -21.63 6.56 8.92
CA ALA A 193 -20.32 7.02 9.35
C ALA A 193 -20.21 8.55 9.39
N SER A 194 -21.28 9.28 9.04
CA SER A 194 -21.32 10.76 9.04
C SER A 194 -20.14 11.38 8.29
N ILE A 195 -19.86 10.86 7.09
CA ILE A 195 -18.69 11.23 6.30
C ILE A 195 -18.89 12.64 5.72
N SER A 196 -17.97 13.56 6.01
CA SER A 196 -18.00 14.91 5.43
C SER A 196 -17.00 15.12 4.29
N THR A 197 -15.93 14.32 4.23
CA THR A 197 -14.93 14.34 3.14
C THR A 197 -14.82 12.96 2.52
N ILE A 198 -14.94 12.89 1.18
CA ILE A 198 -14.80 11.65 0.41
C ILE A 198 -13.69 11.83 -0.62
N VAL A 199 -12.71 10.92 -0.63
CA VAL A 199 -11.72 10.81 -1.70
C VAL A 199 -12.28 9.89 -2.80
N CYS A 200 -12.37 10.38 -4.04
CA CYS A 200 -12.93 9.66 -5.18
C CYS A 200 -11.89 9.50 -6.29
N ASP A 201 -11.89 8.36 -7.00
CA ASP A 201 -11.00 8.15 -8.15
C ASP A 201 -11.52 8.72 -9.46
N LEU A 202 -12.83 8.66 -9.71
CA LEU A 202 -13.44 8.98 -11.00
C LEU A 202 -14.50 10.07 -10.89
N SER A 203 -14.53 10.97 -11.87
CA SER A 203 -15.56 12.01 -11.99
C SER A 203 -16.99 11.43 -12.02
N SER A 204 -17.19 10.28 -12.66
CA SER A 204 -18.48 9.60 -12.73
C SER A 204 -19.01 9.13 -11.36
N LYS A 205 -18.11 8.80 -10.42
CA LYS A 205 -18.49 8.47 -9.04
C LYS A 205 -18.89 9.71 -8.25
N VAL A 206 -18.25 10.85 -8.54
CA VAL A 206 -18.68 12.14 -7.98
C VAL A 206 -20.08 12.48 -8.50
N ASP A 207 -20.34 12.32 -9.80
CA ASP A 207 -21.67 12.52 -10.37
C ASP A 207 -22.72 11.60 -9.76
N LEU A 208 -22.38 10.32 -9.54
CA LEU A 208 -23.25 9.37 -8.83
C LEU A 208 -23.55 9.87 -7.42
N LEU A 209 -22.52 10.22 -6.64
CA LEU A 209 -22.68 10.76 -5.29
C LEU A 209 -23.60 12.00 -5.28
N LEU A 210 -23.36 12.96 -6.18
CA LEU A 210 -24.19 14.18 -6.27
C LEU A 210 -25.66 13.85 -6.55
N SER A 211 -25.94 12.96 -7.50
CA SER A 211 -27.31 12.51 -7.80
C SER A 211 -27.97 11.78 -6.62
N CYS A 212 -27.18 11.05 -5.83
CA CYS A 212 -27.68 10.27 -4.71
C CYS A 212 -28.00 11.09 -3.46
N LEU A 213 -27.28 12.19 -3.31
CA LEU A 213 -27.37 13.14 -2.21
C LEU A 213 -28.35 14.29 -2.51
N GLU A 214 -28.77 14.44 -3.76
CA GLU A 214 -29.79 15.40 -4.17
C GLU A 214 -31.06 15.25 -3.31
N ASP A 215 -31.56 16.37 -2.81
CA ASP A 215 -32.73 16.47 -1.91
C ASP A 215 -32.63 15.69 -0.58
N LYS A 216 -31.45 15.20 -0.20
CA LYS A 216 -31.20 14.52 1.08
C LYS A 216 -30.33 15.36 2.00
N LYS A 217 -30.60 15.30 3.29
CA LYS A 217 -29.71 15.87 4.29
C LYS A 217 -28.46 14.99 4.38
N HIS A 218 -27.28 15.56 4.13
CA HIS A 218 -26.01 14.86 4.20
C HIS A 218 -24.92 15.69 4.89
N ALA A 219 -23.88 15.01 5.37
CA ALA A 219 -22.72 15.65 6.01
C ALA A 219 -21.61 16.01 5.00
N VAL A 220 -21.67 15.48 3.77
CA VAL A 220 -20.65 15.68 2.73
C VAL A 220 -20.50 17.16 2.39
N LYS A 221 -19.27 17.67 2.52
CA LYS A 221 -18.85 19.05 2.24
C LYS A 221 -17.73 19.12 1.22
N THR A 222 -16.89 18.09 1.15
CA THR A 222 -15.72 18.07 0.28
C THR A 222 -15.58 16.72 -0.42
N VAL A 223 -15.32 16.76 -1.72
CA VAL A 223 -14.90 15.60 -2.50
C VAL A 223 -13.50 15.88 -3.03
N VAL A 224 -12.55 15.03 -2.67
CA VAL A 224 -11.17 15.09 -3.16
C VAL A 224 -11.04 14.11 -4.32
N LEU A 225 -10.85 14.62 -5.54
CA LEU A 225 -10.83 13.80 -6.76
C LEU A 225 -9.39 13.47 -7.17
N MET A 226 -9.09 12.20 -7.41
CA MET A 226 -7.77 11.73 -7.88
C MET A 226 -7.53 12.00 -9.38
N GLU A 227 -8.46 12.68 -10.03
CA GLU A 227 -8.40 13.20 -11.39
C GLU A 227 -8.58 14.72 -11.33
N LYS A 228 -8.18 15.40 -12.41
CA LYS A 228 -8.49 16.81 -12.55
C LYS A 228 -10.00 17.00 -12.77
N PRO A 229 -10.72 17.70 -11.88
CA PRO A 229 -12.15 17.90 -12.04
C PRO A 229 -12.45 18.86 -13.21
N SER A 230 -13.54 18.60 -13.94
CA SER A 230 -14.04 19.52 -14.96
C SER A 230 -14.74 20.72 -14.32
N VAL A 231 -14.78 21.85 -15.04
CA VAL A 231 -15.44 23.08 -14.57
C VAL A 231 -16.95 22.83 -14.34
N GLU A 232 -17.55 21.99 -15.18
CA GLU A 232 -18.95 21.60 -15.11
C GLU A 232 -19.25 20.79 -13.84
N LEU A 233 -18.38 19.82 -13.50
CA LEU A 233 -18.51 18.99 -12.30
C LEU A 233 -18.39 19.83 -11.04
N VAL A 234 -17.38 20.71 -10.96
CA VAL A 234 -17.20 21.62 -9.82
C VAL A 234 -18.42 22.54 -9.66
N SER A 235 -18.91 23.09 -10.77
CA SER A 235 -20.09 23.96 -10.76
C SER A 235 -21.36 23.23 -10.31
N ARG A 236 -21.52 21.96 -10.70
CA ARG A 236 -22.63 21.11 -10.26
C ARG A 236 -22.53 20.83 -8.76
N ALA A 237 -21.39 20.36 -8.28
CA ALA A 237 -21.19 20.06 -6.86
C ALA A 237 -21.41 21.27 -5.97
N LYS A 238 -20.95 22.46 -6.42
CA LYS A 238 -21.12 23.71 -5.68
C LYS A 238 -22.59 24.10 -5.48
N ARG A 239 -23.49 23.76 -6.42
CA ARG A 239 -24.94 23.96 -6.24
C ARG A 239 -25.51 23.09 -5.11
N SER A 240 -24.90 21.94 -4.85
CA SER A 240 -25.21 21.05 -3.73
C SER A 240 -24.41 21.39 -2.47
N GLY A 241 -23.69 22.53 -2.43
CA GLY A 241 -22.87 22.92 -1.28
C GLY A 241 -21.61 22.07 -1.07
N ILE A 242 -21.20 21.30 -2.08
CA ILE A 242 -20.02 20.42 -2.02
C ILE A 242 -18.86 21.07 -2.81
N ASP A 243 -17.71 21.16 -2.16
CA ASP A 243 -16.44 21.58 -2.77
C ASP A 243 -15.77 20.37 -3.44
N VAL A 244 -15.38 20.49 -4.71
CA VAL A 244 -14.64 19.44 -5.43
C VAL A 244 -13.26 19.98 -5.74
N ILE A 245 -12.23 19.31 -5.23
CA ILE A 245 -10.82 19.68 -5.34
C ILE A 245 -10.01 18.48 -5.81
N SER A 246 -8.98 18.68 -6.63
CA SER A 246 -8.10 17.56 -6.99
C SER A 246 -7.22 17.11 -5.81
N VAL A 247 -6.75 15.86 -5.82
CA VAL A 247 -5.78 15.35 -4.85
C VAL A 247 -4.52 16.21 -4.85
N GLU A 248 -4.04 16.65 -6.01
CA GLU A 248 -2.84 17.47 -6.12
C GLU A 248 -3.01 18.84 -5.45
N GLU A 249 -4.15 19.49 -5.66
CA GLU A 249 -4.47 20.76 -5.01
C GLU A 249 -4.68 20.59 -3.49
N MET A 250 -5.27 19.47 -3.07
CA MET A 250 -5.46 19.14 -1.66
C MET A 250 -4.10 18.87 -0.97
N GLU A 251 -3.20 18.12 -1.61
CA GLU A 251 -1.82 17.93 -1.13
C GLU A 251 -1.06 19.26 -1.07
N ALA A 252 -1.22 20.14 -2.06
CA ALA A 252 -0.62 21.47 -2.04
C ALA A 252 -1.16 22.35 -0.88
N LEU A 253 -2.47 22.31 -0.63
CA LEU A 253 -3.09 22.97 0.52
C LEU A 253 -2.50 22.48 1.84
N GLY A 254 -2.34 21.17 1.98
CA GLY A 254 -1.74 20.56 3.16
C GLY A 254 -0.25 20.85 3.32
N LYS A 255 0.49 20.92 2.22
CA LYS A 255 1.90 21.36 2.24
C LYS A 255 2.04 22.80 2.73
N ALA A 256 1.14 23.69 2.29
CA ALA A 256 1.10 25.08 2.76
C ALA A 256 0.65 25.21 4.22
N ASN A 257 -0.12 24.25 4.74
CA ASN A 257 -0.67 24.23 6.11
C ASN A 257 -0.16 23.02 6.91
N ARG A 258 1.13 22.68 6.74
CA ARG A 258 1.68 21.44 7.26
C ARG A 258 1.55 21.36 8.79
N GLN A 259 1.02 20.24 9.27
CA GLN A 259 0.92 19.90 10.68
C GLN A 259 1.90 18.76 11.02
N PRO A 260 2.42 18.70 12.25
CA PRO A 260 3.18 17.53 12.70
C PRO A 260 2.27 16.30 12.74
N PRO A 261 2.76 15.09 12.38
CA PRO A 261 2.00 13.85 12.52
C PRO A 261 1.44 13.67 13.94
N VAL A 262 0.23 13.14 14.02
CA VAL A 262 -0.46 12.81 15.28
C VAL A 262 -0.82 11.33 15.22
N PRO A 263 0.14 10.43 15.47
CA PRO A 263 -0.06 9.00 15.27
C PRO A 263 -1.02 8.39 16.29
N PRO A 264 -1.78 7.34 15.90
CA PRO A 264 -2.74 6.66 16.75
C PRO A 264 -2.06 5.83 17.83
N LYS A 265 -2.82 5.46 18.86
CA LYS A 265 -2.50 4.37 19.78
C LYS A 265 -3.02 3.04 19.22
N PRO A 266 -2.49 1.89 19.66
CA PRO A 266 -2.97 0.58 19.20
C PRO A 266 -4.46 0.33 19.42
N GLU A 267 -5.08 0.98 20.42
CA GLU A 267 -6.50 0.84 20.75
C GLU A 267 -7.40 1.79 19.95
N ASP A 268 -6.82 2.72 19.18
CA ASP A 268 -7.59 3.65 18.38
C ASP A 268 -8.16 2.98 17.13
N MET A 269 -9.34 3.42 16.72
CA MET A 269 -9.96 2.94 15.48
C MET A 269 -9.15 3.39 14.27
N ALA A 270 -8.81 2.44 13.40
CA ALA A 270 -8.08 2.71 12.17
C ALA A 270 -9.01 2.78 10.95
N VAL A 271 -9.93 1.82 10.84
CA VAL A 271 -10.79 1.62 9.67
C VAL A 271 -12.19 1.20 10.09
N ILE A 272 -13.21 1.67 9.39
CA ILE A 272 -14.57 1.11 9.43
C ILE A 272 -14.86 0.44 8.09
N CYS A 273 -14.84 -0.89 8.08
CA CYS A 273 -15.18 -1.69 6.89
C CYS A 273 -16.62 -2.18 6.98
N PHE A 274 -17.48 -1.67 6.09
CA PHE A 274 -18.83 -2.20 5.94
C PHE A 274 -18.81 -3.45 5.07
N THR A 275 -19.56 -4.47 5.49
CA THR A 275 -19.71 -5.74 4.76
C THR A 275 -21.19 -5.96 4.45
N SER A 276 -21.47 -6.62 3.32
CA SER A 276 -22.82 -6.89 2.83
C SER A 276 -23.50 -8.06 3.58
N GLY A 277 -23.50 -8.06 4.91
CA GLY A 277 -24.08 -9.13 5.73
C GLY A 277 -25.51 -9.50 5.35
N THR A 278 -25.97 -10.67 5.81
CA THR A 278 -27.20 -11.39 5.38
C THR A 278 -28.56 -10.69 5.63
N THR A 279 -28.58 -9.40 5.96
CA THR A 279 -29.80 -8.61 6.18
C THR A 279 -30.09 -7.63 5.05
N GLY A 280 -29.49 -7.83 3.88
CA GLY A 280 -29.95 -7.23 2.61
C GLY A 280 -31.14 -7.97 2.04
#